data_AF-K9U8M6-F1
#
_entry.id   AF-K9U8M6-F1
#
_cell.length_a   1.000
_cell.length_b   1.000
_cell.length_c   1.000
_cell.angle_alpha   90.00
_cell.angle_beta   90.00
_cell.angle_gamma   90.00
#
_symmetry.space_group_name_H-M   'P 1'
#
loop_
_entity.id
_entity.type
_entity.pdbx_description
1 polymer ?
#
loop_
_entity_poly.entity_id
_entity_poly.type
_entity_poly.pdbx_seq_one_letter_code
_entity_poly.pdbx_strand_id
1 'polypeptide(L)'
;MKDSPIKEQVNLPNYRTRTPESYLQQIEPNILASFNTEQLQVIINILTQAIPQPSPKIVDFRFNIDLIFSRFYLVLFVGKDRRKRNRQYIPERLARIGNAIAVVMLLLGANLVISGVILLFAYLLKSAVGIDFFPGHISDSVKEL
;
A
#
# COMPACT_ATOMS: atom_id res chain seq x y z
N MET A 1 2.58 22.62 -33.87
CA MET A 1 3.76 21.87 -34.35
C MET A 1 4.91 22.11 -33.38
N LYS A 2 5.01 21.27 -32.35
CA LYS A 2 6.19 21.19 -31.48
C LYS A 2 6.32 19.73 -31.11
N ASP A 3 6.86 18.98 -32.05
CA ASP A 3 7.19 17.58 -31.89
C ASP A 3 8.24 17.51 -30.78
N SER A 4 7.79 17.19 -29.57
CA SER A 4 8.69 16.78 -28.51
C SER A 4 9.25 15.43 -28.94
N PRO A 5 10.58 15.28 -29.10
CA PRO A 5 11.13 13.99 -29.44
C PRO A 5 10.72 13.03 -28.31
N ILE A 6 9.99 11.99 -28.68
CA ILE A 6 9.73 10.85 -27.82
C ILE A 6 11.11 10.36 -27.41
N LYS A 7 11.54 10.70 -26.19
CA LYS A 7 12.77 10.17 -25.61
C LYS A 7 12.57 8.66 -25.57
N GLU A 8 13.27 7.98 -26.45
CA GLU A 8 13.36 6.53 -26.48
C GLU A 8 13.57 6.04 -25.05
N GLN A 9 12.59 5.30 -24.55
CA GLN A 9 12.61 4.83 -23.17
C GLN A 9 13.74 3.84 -23.04
N VAL A 10 14.87 4.31 -22.52
CA VAL A 10 16.02 3.46 -22.22
C VAL A 10 15.55 2.34 -21.31
N ASN A 11 15.59 1.10 -21.82
CA ASN A 11 15.09 -0.09 -21.15
C ASN A 11 16.04 -0.45 -20.00
N LEU A 12 15.86 0.22 -18.87
CA LEU A 12 16.58 -0.05 -17.65
C LEU A 12 16.09 -1.38 -17.04
N PRO A 13 17.01 -2.23 -16.54
CA PRO A 13 16.61 -3.39 -15.75
C PRO A 13 15.79 -2.96 -14.53
N ASN A 14 15.05 -3.93 -13.98
CA ASN A 14 14.22 -3.75 -12.80
C ASN A 14 14.96 -2.93 -11.73
N TYR A 15 14.31 -1.96 -11.12
CA TYR A 15 14.90 -1.06 -10.12
C TYR A 15 15.71 -1.80 -9.04
N ARG A 16 15.29 -3.03 -8.70
CA ARG A 16 15.96 -3.89 -7.71
C ARG A 16 17.32 -4.45 -8.15
N THR A 17 17.59 -4.50 -9.45
CA THR A 17 18.76 -5.14 -10.06
C THR A 17 19.66 -4.14 -10.78
N ARG A 18 19.49 -2.84 -10.54
CA ARG A 18 20.33 -1.81 -11.17
C ARG A 18 21.70 -1.79 -10.53
N THR A 19 22.72 -1.82 -11.37
CA THR A 19 24.13 -1.72 -10.96
C THR A 19 24.80 -0.57 -11.72
N PRO A 20 25.95 -0.03 -11.25
CA PRO A 20 26.69 0.99 -11.98
C PRO A 20 26.95 0.62 -13.45
N GLU A 21 27.23 -0.65 -13.72
CA GLU A 21 27.51 -1.18 -15.06
C GLU A 21 26.30 -1.04 -15.99
N SER A 22 25.08 -1.25 -15.46
CA SER A 22 23.84 -1.07 -16.24
C SER A 22 23.63 0.37 -16.71
N TYR A 23 24.17 1.36 -16.00
CA TYR A 23 24.15 2.76 -16.41
C TYR A 23 25.29 3.09 -17.38
N LEU A 24 26.47 2.53 -17.16
CA LEU A 24 27.60 2.70 -18.08
C LEU A 24 27.29 2.17 -19.48
N GLN A 25 26.58 1.04 -19.58
CA GLN A 25 26.16 0.47 -20.88
C GLN A 25 25.20 1.34 -21.70
N GLN A 26 24.62 2.40 -21.11
CA GLN A 26 23.77 3.36 -21.83
C GLN A 26 24.56 4.52 -22.43
N ILE A 27 25.82 4.68 -22.04
CA ILE A 27 26.71 5.69 -22.61
C ILE A 27 27.12 5.20 -24.01
N GLU A 28 27.13 6.12 -24.98
CA GLU A 28 27.56 5.81 -26.34
C GLU A 28 28.97 5.18 -26.32
N PRO A 29 29.23 4.07 -27.03
CA PRO A 29 30.47 3.29 -26.85
C PRO A 29 31.77 4.08 -27.09
N ASN A 30 31.75 5.02 -28.04
CA ASN A 30 32.83 5.96 -28.33
C ASN A 30 33.12 6.91 -27.15
N ILE A 31 32.09 7.40 -26.47
CA ILE A 31 32.22 8.27 -25.30
C ILE A 31 32.70 7.45 -24.10
N LEU A 32 32.15 6.25 -23.89
CA LEU A 32 32.60 5.38 -22.79
C LEU A 32 34.07 4.98 -22.94
N ALA A 33 34.52 4.68 -24.17
CA ALA A 33 35.92 4.38 -24.47
C ALA A 33 36.87 5.59 -24.31
N SER A 34 36.33 6.82 -24.33
CA SER A 34 37.11 8.04 -24.11
C SER A 34 37.48 8.29 -22.65
N PHE A 35 36.82 7.60 -21.71
CA PHE A 35 37.09 7.75 -20.29
C PHE A 35 38.37 7.03 -19.86
N ASN A 36 39.18 7.70 -19.06
CA ASN A 36 40.32 7.06 -18.42
C ASN A 36 39.87 6.26 -17.18
N THR A 37 40.77 5.40 -16.66
CA THR A 37 40.46 4.51 -15.55
C THR A 37 40.06 5.27 -14.27
N GLU A 38 40.68 6.42 -13.98
CA GLU A 38 40.36 7.22 -12.79
C GLU A 38 38.95 7.82 -12.89
N GLN A 39 38.60 8.39 -14.04
CA GLN A 39 37.27 8.93 -14.31
C GLN A 39 36.20 7.85 -14.18
N LEU A 40 36.46 6.66 -14.74
CA LEU A 40 35.54 5.53 -14.67
C LEU A 40 35.32 5.08 -13.22
N GLN A 41 36.38 5.01 -12.41
CA GLN A 41 36.28 4.67 -10.98
C GLN A 41 35.49 5.72 -10.18
N VAL A 42 35.71 7.00 -10.44
CA VAL A 42 34.95 8.08 -9.80
C VAL A 42 33.46 7.98 -10.15
N ILE A 43 33.13 7.73 -11.41
CA ILE A 43 31.75 7.55 -11.87
C ILE A 43 31.12 6.33 -11.19
N ILE A 44 31.80 5.19 -11.15
CA ILE A 44 31.30 3.97 -10.46
C ILE A 44 31.04 4.25 -8.98
N ASN A 45 31.94 4.95 -8.29
CA ASN A 45 31.78 5.27 -6.88
C ASN A 45 30.57 6.18 -6.64
N ILE A 46 30.36 7.20 -7.47
CA ILE A 46 29.19 8.07 -7.39
C ILE A 46 27.91 7.28 -7.67
N LEU A 47 27.90 6.45 -8.72
CA LEU A 47 26.76 5.61 -9.06
C LEU A 47 26.43 4.61 -7.94
N THR A 48 27.43 4.02 -7.30
CA THR A 48 27.22 3.09 -6.18
C THR A 48 26.54 3.76 -4.99
N GLN A 49 26.82 5.05 -4.76
CA GLN A 49 26.20 5.85 -3.70
C GLN A 49 24.83 6.39 -4.11
N ALA A 50 24.65 6.73 -5.38
CA ALA A 50 23.42 7.32 -5.91
C ALA A 50 22.34 6.28 -6.23
N ILE A 51 22.73 5.07 -6.64
CA ILE A 51 21.82 3.96 -6.91
C ILE A 51 21.18 3.55 -5.58
N PRO A 52 19.86 3.69 -5.44
CA PRO A 52 19.21 3.38 -4.19
C PRO A 52 19.27 1.87 -3.94
N GLN A 53 19.97 1.49 -2.88
CA GLN A 53 20.00 0.10 -2.46
C GLN A 53 18.60 -0.30 -1.98
N PRO A 54 17.98 -1.37 -2.52
CA PRO A 54 16.69 -1.82 -2.06
C PRO A 54 16.83 -2.22 -0.59
N SER A 55 16.24 -1.42 0.30
CA SER A 55 16.19 -1.77 1.71
C SER A 55 15.43 -3.10 1.83
N PRO A 56 15.99 -4.12 2.51
CA PRO A 56 15.24 -5.33 2.79
C PRO A 56 13.99 -4.92 3.57
N LYS A 57 12.82 -5.15 2.99
CA LYS A 57 11.54 -4.91 3.63
C LYS A 57 11.21 -6.17 4.41
N ILE A 58 11.03 -6.03 5.72
CA ILE A 58 10.77 -7.17 6.61
C ILE A 58 9.37 -7.72 6.30
N VAL A 59 8.41 -6.84 6.00
CA VAL A 59 7.05 -7.22 5.59
C VAL A 59 6.50 -6.20 4.58
N ASP A 60 6.02 -6.70 3.43
CA ASP A 60 5.35 -5.94 2.36
C ASP A 60 3.96 -6.56 2.15
N PHE A 61 2.94 -6.02 2.82
CA PHE A 61 1.57 -6.42 2.59
C PHE A 61 0.91 -5.45 1.60
N ARG A 62 0.43 -5.98 0.48
CA ARG A 62 -0.29 -5.23 -0.54
C ARG A 62 -1.65 -5.86 -0.71
N PHE A 63 -2.67 -5.20 -0.18
CA PHE A 63 -4.04 -5.63 -0.32
C PHE A 63 -4.70 -4.80 -1.42
N ASN A 64 -5.32 -5.50 -2.36
CA ASN A 64 -6.30 -4.90 -3.27
C ASN A 64 -7.66 -5.31 -2.71
N ILE A 65 -8.44 -4.34 -2.23
CA ILE A 65 -9.80 -4.57 -1.75
C ILE A 65 -10.72 -4.01 -2.82
N ASP A 66 -11.28 -4.92 -3.61
CA ASP A 66 -12.26 -4.59 -4.63
C ASP A 66 -13.65 -4.50 -3.95
N LEU A 67 -14.14 -3.29 -3.73
CA LEU A 67 -15.52 -3.02 -3.33
C LEU A 67 -16.39 -2.90 -4.59
N ILE A 68 -17.69 -3.15 -4.45
CA ILE A 68 -18.68 -3.17 -5.54
C ILE A 68 -18.63 -1.90 -6.42
N PHE A 69 -18.25 -0.75 -5.85
CA PHE A 69 -18.16 0.54 -6.57
C PHE A 69 -16.75 1.16 -6.61
N SER A 70 -15.74 0.55 -5.98
CA SER A 70 -14.41 1.16 -5.87
C SER A 70 -13.32 0.15 -5.56
N ARG A 71 -12.12 0.37 -6.10
CA ARG A 71 -10.94 -0.44 -5.82
C ARG A 71 -10.01 0.30 -4.88
N PHE A 72 -9.78 -0.26 -3.70
CA PHE A 72 -8.87 0.29 -2.71
C PHE A 72 -7.55 -0.48 -2.73
N TYR A 73 -6.44 0.26 -2.83
CA TYR A 73 -5.10 -0.30 -2.75
C TYR A 73 -4.46 0.09 -1.42
N LEU A 74 -4.33 -0.89 -0.53
CA LEU A 74 -3.72 -0.72 0.79
C LEU A 74 -2.32 -1.33 0.78
N VAL A 75 -1.30 -0.52 1.11
CA VAL A 75 0.09 -0.98 1.22
C VAL A 75 0.59 -0.76 2.63
N LEU A 76 0.94 -1.86 3.30
CA LEU A 76 1.46 -1.87 4.66
C LEU A 76 2.92 -2.31 4.61
N PHE A 77 3.81 -1.35 4.86
CA PHE A 77 5.24 -1.60 4.97
C PHE A 77 5.65 -1.61 6.43
N VAL A 78 6.18 -2.74 6.90
CA VAL A 78 6.80 -2.84 8.23
C VAL A 78 8.29 -3.08 8.05
N GLY A 79 9.09 -2.22 8.67
CA GLY A 79 10.54 -2.31 8.59
C GLY A 79 11.24 -1.35 9.55
N LYS A 80 12.45 -1.71 9.97
CA LYS A 80 13.28 -0.85 10.82
C LYS A 80 13.68 0.40 10.04
N ASP A 81 13.40 1.58 10.57
CA ASP A 81 13.91 2.82 9.98
C ASP A 81 15.45 2.83 10.10
N ARG A 82 16.14 2.89 8.95
CA ARG A 82 17.61 2.96 8.87
C ARG A 82 18.08 4.30 8.28
N ARG A 83 17.17 5.27 8.11
CA ARG A 83 17.53 6.58 7.55
C ARG A 83 18.39 7.35 8.56
N LYS A 84 19.58 7.79 8.13
CA LYS A 84 20.50 8.61 8.95
C LYS A 84 20.00 10.03 9.20
N ARG A 85 19.06 10.53 8.40
CA ARG A 85 18.54 11.90 8.50
C ARG A 85 17.04 11.85 8.75
N ASN A 86 16.64 12.28 9.95
CA ASN A 86 15.24 12.49 10.26
C ASN A 86 14.73 13.62 9.36
N ARG A 87 13.82 13.32 8.42
CA ARG A 87 13.06 14.39 7.79
C ARG A 87 12.14 14.92 8.87
N GLN A 88 12.19 16.22 9.15
CA GLN A 88 11.16 16.88 9.94
C GLN A 88 9.85 16.73 9.18
N TYR A 89 9.11 15.69 9.50
CA TYR A 89 7.74 15.51 9.05
C TYR A 89 6.92 16.44 9.92
N ILE A 90 6.73 17.67 9.46
CA ILE A 90 5.75 18.58 10.01
C ILE A 90 4.47 18.26 9.24
N PRO A 91 3.56 17.41 9.76
CA PRO A 91 2.31 17.18 9.08
C PRO A 91 1.59 18.53 8.97
N GLU A 92 1.22 18.92 7.76
CA GLU A 92 0.34 20.05 7.56
C GLU A 92 -0.90 19.88 8.44
N ARG A 93 -1.38 20.98 9.02
CA ARG A 93 -2.48 20.96 10.00
C ARG A 93 -3.71 20.23 9.46
N LEU A 94 -3.95 20.35 8.15
CA LEU A 94 -5.01 19.69 7.42
C LEU A 94 -4.83 18.16 7.34
N ALA A 95 -3.60 17.68 7.10
CA ALA A 95 -3.29 16.26 7.09
C ALA A 95 -3.49 15.61 8.48
N ARG A 96 -3.19 16.34 9.56
CA ARG A 96 -3.44 15.87 10.93
C ARG A 96 -4.93 15.71 11.22
N ILE A 97 -5.74 16.67 10.81
CA ILE A 97 -7.20 16.63 10.98
C ILE A 97 -7.80 15.50 10.13
N GLY A 98 -7.40 15.40 8.86
CA GLY A 98 -7.85 14.33 7.97
C GLY A 98 -7.51 12.93 8.52
N ASN A 99 -6.30 12.75 9.04
CA ASN A 99 -5.90 11.49 9.67
C ASN A 99 -6.72 11.20 10.93
N ALA A 100 -7.00 12.20 11.77
CA ALA A 100 -7.83 12.02 12.96
C ALA A 100 -9.26 11.60 12.59
N ILE A 101 -9.87 12.24 11.60
CA ILE A 101 -11.21 11.88 11.10
C ILE A 101 -11.20 10.45 10.55
N ALA A 102 -10.20 10.09 9.75
CA ALA A 102 -10.07 8.75 9.19
C ALA A 102 -9.94 7.67 10.28
N VAL A 103 -9.13 7.93 11.31
CA VAL A 103 -8.98 7.03 12.46
C VAL A 103 -10.29 6.86 13.23
N VAL A 104 -11.01 7.95 13.49
CA VAL A 104 -12.31 7.91 14.18
C VAL A 104 -13.34 7.12 13.36
N MET A 105 -13.45 7.40 12.05
CA MET A 105 -14.36 6.65 11.17
C MET A 105 -14.01 5.16 11.12
N LEU A 106 -12.72 4.83 11.05
CA LEU A 106 -12.26 3.45 11.04
C LEU A 106 -12.62 2.73 12.34
N LEU A 107 -12.41 3.38 13.50
CA LEU A 107 -12.75 2.83 14.81
C LEU A 107 -14.25 2.61 14.96
N LEU A 108 -15.07 3.59 14.57
CA LEU A 108 -16.53 3.48 14.63
C LEU A 108 -17.04 2.38 13.70
N GLY A 109 -16.54 2.33 12.46
CA GLY A 109 -16.90 1.29 11.49
C GLY A 109 -16.51 -0.11 11.98
N ALA A 110 -15.29 -0.29 12.48
CA ALA A 110 -14.84 -1.56 13.04
C ALA A 110 -15.68 -1.98 14.26
N ASN A 111 -15.98 -1.04 15.17
CA ASN A 111 -16.80 -1.32 16.34
C ASN A 111 -18.24 -1.72 15.96
N LEU A 112 -18.83 -1.07 14.96
CA LEU A 112 -20.15 -1.40 14.44
C LEU A 112 -20.18 -2.81 13.84
N VAL A 113 -19.18 -3.17 13.03
CA VAL A 113 -19.06 -4.51 12.43
C VAL A 113 -18.91 -5.57 13.51
N ILE A 114 -18.01 -5.36 14.48
CA ILE A 114 -17.79 -6.30 15.59
C ILE A 114 -19.09 -6.48 16.40
N SER A 115 -19.75 -5.38 16.75
CA SER A 115 -21.01 -5.42 17.50
C SER A 115 -22.11 -6.16 16.72
N GLY A 116 -22.21 -5.91 15.41
CA GLY A 116 -23.14 -6.62 14.52
C GLY A 116 -22.86 -8.12 14.45
N VAL A 117 -21.59 -8.52 14.35
CA VAL A 117 -21.17 -9.94 14.38
C VAL A 117 -21.51 -10.58 15.72
N ILE A 118 -21.27 -9.90 16.85
CA ILE A 118 -21.60 -10.42 18.19
C ILE A 118 -23.12 -10.60 18.33
N LEU A 119 -23.91 -9.62 17.92
CA LEU A 119 -25.38 -9.71 17.97
C LEU A 119 -25.91 -10.84 17.07
N LEU A 120 -25.36 -10.96 15.86
CA LEU A 120 -25.70 -12.05 14.94
C LEU A 120 -25.34 -13.41 15.56
N PHE A 121 -24.16 -13.55 16.13
CA PHE A 121 -23.72 -14.78 16.78
C PHE A 121 -24.60 -15.12 18.00
N ALA A 122 -24.92 -14.13 18.84
CA ALA A 122 -25.83 -14.31 19.96
C ALA A 122 -27.23 -14.73 19.49
N TYR A 123 -27.74 -14.13 18.41
CA TYR A 123 -29.01 -14.52 17.80
C TYR A 123 -28.98 -15.97 17.30
N LEU A 124 -27.93 -16.36 16.57
CA LEU A 124 -27.77 -17.73 16.06
C LEU A 124 -27.64 -18.75 17.18
N LEU A 125 -26.86 -18.44 18.23
CA LEU A 125 -26.72 -19.31 19.39
C LEU A 125 -28.05 -19.46 20.12
N LYS A 126 -28.80 -18.36 20.31
CA LYS A 126 -30.12 -18.37 20.94
C LYS A 126 -31.15 -19.15 20.10
N SER A 127 -31.10 -19.03 18.78
CA SER A 127 -31.92 -19.81 17.84
C SER A 127 -31.58 -21.30 17.89
N ALA A 128 -30.29 -21.65 17.97
CA ALA A 128 -29.83 -23.04 18.11
C ALA A 128 -30.21 -23.68 19.45
N VAL A 129 -30.32 -22.89 20.53
CA VAL A 129 -30.80 -23.33 21.86
C VAL A 129 -32.33 -23.52 21.88
N GLY A 130 -33.04 -23.17 20.80
CA GLY A 130 -34.47 -23.45 20.64
C GLY A 130 -35.39 -22.50 21.41
N ILE A 131 -34.91 -21.31 21.78
CA ILE A 131 -35.76 -20.28 22.40
C ILE A 131 -36.44 -19.47 21.29
N ASP A 132 -37.64 -19.90 20.89
CA ASP A 132 -38.52 -19.18 19.97
C ASP A 132 -39.10 -17.92 20.63
N PHE A 133 -38.78 -16.75 20.09
CA PHE A 133 -39.39 -15.48 20.50
C PHE A 133 -40.79 -15.26 19.92
N PHE A 134 -41.20 -16.07 18.94
CA PHE A 134 -42.51 -16.04 18.32
C PHE A 134 -43.17 -17.43 18.38
N PRO A 135 -43.62 -17.89 19.56
CA PRO A 135 -44.33 -19.17 19.71
C PRO A 135 -45.79 -19.13 19.18
N GLY A 136 -46.07 -18.32 18.16
CA GLY A 136 -47.38 -18.19 17.54
C GLY A 136 -47.25 -17.63 16.12
N HIS A 137 -47.70 -18.40 15.12
CA HIS A 137 -47.82 -17.91 13.77
C HIS A 137 -49.03 -16.97 13.68
N ILE A 138 -48.90 -15.84 12.96
CA ILE A 138 -50.00 -14.89 12.73
C ILE A 138 -51.23 -15.56 12.08
N SER A 139 -51.04 -16.73 11.44
CA SER A 139 -52.11 -17.56 10.89
C SER A 139 -53.10 -18.11 11.91
N ASP A 140 -52.72 -18.23 13.19
CA ASP A 140 -53.62 -18.78 14.22
C ASP A 140 -54.62 -17.71 14.71
N SER A 141 -54.27 -16.44 14.65
CA SER A 141 -55.15 -15.33 15.05
C SER A 141 -56.26 -15.01 14.05
N VAL A 142 -56.19 -15.55 12.82
CA VAL A 142 -57.20 -15.32 11.77
C VAL A 142 -58.27 -16.43 11.74
N LYS A 143 -58.06 -17.54 12.47
CA LYS A 143 -59.06 -18.62 12.58
C LYS A 143 -60.09 -18.42 13.69
N GLU A 144 -59.90 -17.42 14.55
CA GLU A 144 -60.82 -17.06 15.64
C GLU A 144 -61.71 -15.84 15.35
N LEU A 145 -61.73 -15.35 14.11
CA LEU A 145 -62.61 -14.28 13.64
C LEU A 145 -63.68 -14.79 12.67
#